data_AF-A0A949LRS4-F1
#
_entry.id   AF-A0A949LRS4-F1
#
_cell.length_a   1.000
_cell.length_b   1.000
_cell.length_c   1.000
_cell.angle_alpha   90.00
_cell.angle_beta   90.00
_cell.angle_gamma   90.00
#
_symmetry.space_group_name_H-M   'P 1'
#
loop_
_entity.id
_entity.type
_entity.pdbx_description
1 polymer ?
#
loop_
_entity_poly.entity_id
_entity_poly.type
_entity_poly.pdbx_seq_one_letter_code
_entity_poly.pdbx_strand_id
1 'polypeptide(L)' 'MAKTLAKRRSSTAGFTLGRAAFARISAVEGIRLTPEMENDLREFDEKGLSGSERRKAILEKYAKVR' A
#
# COMPACT_ATOMS: atom_id res chain seq x y z
N MET A 1 -50.26 -0.61 2.45
CA MET A 1 -49.22 0.10 3.23
C MET A 1 -47.85 -0.30 2.68
N ALA A 2 -47.16 0.62 2.01
CA ALA A 2 -45.96 0.34 1.23
C ALA A 2 -44.73 0.05 2.12
N LYS A 3 -43.94 -0.96 1.77
CA LYS A 3 -42.67 -1.27 2.42
C LYS A 3 -41.60 -0.29 1.92
N THR A 4 -41.09 0.56 2.79
CA THR A 4 -40.01 1.50 2.46
C THR A 4 -38.72 0.72 2.19
N LEU A 5 -38.24 0.72 0.94
CA LEU A 5 -36.90 0.24 0.61
C LEU A 5 -35.88 1.26 1.14
N ALA A 6 -35.16 0.89 2.19
CA ALA A 6 -34.05 1.68 2.69
C ALA A 6 -33.00 1.84 1.57
N LYS A 7 -32.75 3.10 1.17
CA LYS A 7 -31.73 3.46 0.18
C LYS A 7 -30.36 3.06 0.72
N ARG A 8 -29.77 1.98 0.18
CA ARG A 8 -28.37 1.62 0.44
C ARG A 8 -27.50 2.81 0.02
N ARG A 9 -26.92 3.51 1.00
CA ARG A 9 -25.86 4.48 0.73
C ARG A 9 -24.66 3.66 0.22
N SER A 10 -24.38 3.77 -1.07
CA SER A 10 -23.11 3.35 -1.64
C SER A 10 -22.04 4.27 -1.06
N SER A 11 -21.49 3.93 0.10
CA SER A 11 -20.18 4.46 0.49
C SER A 11 -19.21 3.90 -0.54
N THR A 12 -18.73 4.74 -1.44
CA THR A 12 -17.60 4.43 -2.33
C THR A 12 -16.36 4.35 -1.43
N ALA A 13 -16.28 3.32 -0.59
CA ALA A 13 -15.12 3.06 0.22
C ALA A 13 -13.98 2.73 -0.75
N GLY A 14 -12.90 3.49 -0.69
CA GLY A 14 -11.73 3.24 -1.52
C GLY A 14 -11.24 1.81 -1.32
N PHE A 15 -10.95 1.13 -2.42
CA PHE A 15 -10.34 -0.20 -2.37
C PHE A 15 -8.84 -0.04 -2.12
N THR A 16 -8.34 -0.64 -1.02
CA THR A 16 -6.90 -0.65 -0.71
C THR A 16 -6.33 -2.02 -1.01
N LEU A 17 -5.27 -2.06 -1.82
CA LEU A 17 -4.55 -3.28 -2.13
C LEU A 17 -3.37 -3.46 -1.17
N GLY A 18 -3.25 -4.64 -0.55
CA GLY A 18 -2.10 -4.98 0.28
C GLY A 18 -0.83 -5.22 -0.53
N ARG A 19 0.34 -5.07 0.12
CA ARG A 19 1.67 -5.23 -0.49
C ARG A 19 1.85 -6.54 -1.26
N ALA A 20 1.40 -7.67 -0.71
CA ALA A 20 1.54 -8.97 -1.35
C ALA A 20 0.77 -9.06 -2.68
N ALA A 21 -0.40 -8.44 -2.76
CA ALA A 21 -1.18 -8.41 -3.99
C ALA A 21 -0.60 -7.39 -4.99
N PHE A 22 -0.12 -6.24 -4.52
CA PHE A 22 0.59 -5.27 -5.36
C PHE A 22 1.86 -5.87 -5.98
N ALA A 23 2.66 -6.61 -5.21
CA ALA A 23 3.88 -7.27 -5.68
C ALA A 23 3.62 -8.25 -6.83
N ARG A 24 2.49 -8.98 -6.81
CA ARG A 24 2.10 -9.87 -7.91
C ARG A 24 1.83 -9.12 -9.20
N ILE A 25 1.21 -7.94 -9.11
CA ILE A 25 0.93 -7.07 -10.27
C ILE A 25 2.25 -6.49 -10.79
N SER A 26 3.06 -5.91 -9.91
CA SER A 26 4.37 -5.34 -10.27
C SER A 26 5.31 -6.36 -10.92
N ALA A 27 5.28 -7.62 -10.48
CA ALA A 27 6.10 -8.67 -11.05
C ALA A 27 5.79 -8.96 -12.53
N VAL A 28 4.57 -8.68 -13.01
CA VAL A 28 4.22 -8.79 -14.44
C VAL A 28 5.02 -7.80 -15.28
N GLU A 29 5.34 -6.65 -14.73
CA GLU A 29 6.19 -5.62 -15.35
C GLU A 29 7.69 -5.85 -15.09
N GLY A 30 8.06 -6.97 -14.48
CA GLY A 30 9.44 -7.26 -14.07
C GLY A 30 9.91 -6.48 -12.83
N ILE A 31 9.02 -5.74 -12.16
CA ILE A 31 9.34 -4.97 -10.97
C ILE A 31 9.28 -5.91 -9.75
N ARG A 32 10.41 -6.07 -9.06
CA ARG A 32 10.54 -6.91 -7.87
C ARG A 32 11.31 -6.16 -6.79
N LEU A 33 10.93 -6.42 -5.54
CA LEU A 33 11.71 -5.97 -4.39
C LEU A 33 12.96 -6.83 -4.25
N THR A 34 14.06 -6.22 -3.83
CA THR A 34 15.22 -6.97 -3.34
C THR A 34 14.93 -7.48 -1.92
N PRO A 35 15.64 -8.52 -1.44
CA PRO A 35 15.49 -8.99 -0.06
C PRO A 35 15.69 -7.88 0.99
N GLU A 36 16.58 -6.92 0.71
CA GLU A 36 16.79 -5.76 1.58
C GLU A 36 15.55 -4.85 1.61
N MET A 37 14.96 -4.54 0.46
CA MET A 37 13.73 -3.73 0.40
C MET A 37 12.56 -4.42 1.09
N GLU A 38 12.45 -5.75 0.99
CA GLU A 38 11.43 -6.51 1.72
C GLU A 38 11.61 -6.41 3.23
N ASN A 39 12.86 -6.49 3.71
CA ASN A 39 13.18 -6.35 5.12
C ASN A 39 12.84 -4.96 5.65
N ASP A 40 13.21 -3.90 4.92
CA ASP A 40 12.90 -2.52 5.30
C ASP A 40 11.37 -2.30 5.42
N LEU A 41 10.61 -2.81 4.46
CA LEU A 41 9.15 -2.68 4.47
C LEU A 41 8.50 -3.45 5.63
N ARG A 42 9.09 -4.58 6.05
CA ARG A 42 8.67 -5.30 7.26
C ARG A 42 8.98 -4.50 8.52
N GLU A 43 10.18 -3.92 8.61
CA GLU A 43 10.56 -3.07 9.73
C GLU A 43 9.63 -1.84 9.86
N PHE A 44 9.18 -1.26 8.75
CA PHE A 44 8.21 -0.16 8.77
C PHE A 44 6.84 -0.59 9.32
N ASP A 45 6.43 -1.83 9.09
CA ASP A 45 5.19 -2.38 9.64
C ASP A 45 5.34 -2.63 11.15
N GLU A 46 6.47 -3.21 11.56
CA GLU A 46 6.79 -3.46 12.98
C GLU A 46 6.88 -2.15 13.79
N LYS A 47 7.44 -1.10 13.20
CA LYS A 47 7.51 0.25 13.80
C LYS A 47 6.21 1.04 13.72
N GLY A 48 5.20 0.56 12.97
CA GLY A 48 3.93 1.26 12.82
C GLY A 48 4.04 2.60 12.08
N LEU A 49 4.99 2.75 11.15
CA LEU A 49 5.22 4.02 10.45
C LEU A 49 3.99 4.45 9.64
N SER A 50 3.69 5.75 9.69
CA SER A 50 2.70 6.40 8.83
C SER A 50 3.12 6.40 7.36
N GLY A 51 2.18 6.66 6.46
CA GLY A 51 2.46 6.71 5.02
C GLY A 51 3.50 7.79 4.65
N SER A 52 3.52 8.93 5.34
CA SER A 52 4.52 9.99 5.12
C SER A 52 5.92 9.59 5.57
N GLU A 53 6.02 8.93 6.73
CA GLU A 53 7.31 8.46 7.26
C GLU A 53 7.90 7.38 6.37
N ARG A 54 7.07 6.43 5.91
CA ARG A 54 7.49 5.40 4.94
C ARG A 54 8.05 6.04 3.66
N ARG A 55 7.34 7.00 3.07
CA ARG A 55 7.81 7.69 1.85
C ARG A 55 9.13 8.42 2.09
N LYS A 56 9.26 9.11 3.22
CA LYS A 56 10.50 9.81 3.59
C LYS A 56 11.67 8.83 3.70
N ALA A 57 11.52 7.73 4.44
CA ALA A 57 12.56 6.72 4.62
C ALA A 57 12.99 6.08 3.28
N ILE A 58 12.04 5.77 2.40
CA ILE A 58 12.33 5.25 1.05
C ILE A 58 13.14 6.25 0.23
N LEU A 59 12.75 7.53 0.24
CA LEU A 59 13.48 8.57 -0.48
C LEU A 59 14.90 8.75 0.07
N GLU A 60 15.06 8.80 1.38
CA GLU A 60 16.37 8.94 2.02
C GLU A 60 17.32 7.79 1.70
N LYS A 61 16.81 6.54 1.65
CA LYS A 61 17.63 5.35 1.41
C LYS A 61 17.88 5.06 -0.06
N TYR A 62 16.87 5.26 -0.92
CA TYR A 62 16.89 4.76 -2.30
C TYR A 62 16.85 5.83 -3.39
N ALA A 63 16.57 7.09 -3.07
CA ALA A 63 16.68 8.13 -4.07
C ALA A 63 18.15 8.29 -4.47
N LYS A 64 18.45 8.17 -5.77
CA LYS A 64 19.75 8.61 -6.28
C LYS A 64 19.84 10.11 -6.08
N VAL A 65 20.81 10.57 -5.29
CA VAL A 65 21.26 11.96 -5.31
C VAL A 65 21.65 12.25 -6.77
N ARG A 66 20.91 13.14 -7.42
CA ARG A 66 21.25 13.65 -8.75
C ARG A 66 22.26 14.76 -8.63
#